data_AF-A0A269XLW0-F1
#
_entry.id   AF-A0A269XLW0-F1
#
_cell.length_a   1.000
_cell.length_b   1.000
_cell.length_c   1.000
_cell.angle_alpha   90.00
_cell.angle_beta   90.00
_cell.angle_gamma   90.00
#
_symmetry.space_group_name_H-M   'P 1'
#
loop_
_entity.id
_entity.type
_entity.pdbx_description
1 polymer ?
#
loop_
_entity_poly.entity_id
_entity_poly.type
_entity_poly.pdbx_seq_one_letter_code
_entity_poly.pdbx_strand_id
1 'polypeptide(L)'
;RWIKIQEDIGLDVLVHGEFERNDMVEFFGEKLQGFLVTKFGWVQSYGSRAVKPPVIYGDVKWTAPLTVKETVYAQSLTDKPVKGMLTGPVTILNWSFERVDVPRKVVQDQIALAIDEEVLALEEAGIKVIQVDEPA
;
A
#
# COMPACT_ATOMS: atom_id res chain seq x y z
N ARG A 1 2.06 15.82 15.10
CA ARG A 1 1.92 15.19 16.44
C ARG A 1 2.80 13.95 16.58
N TRP A 2 2.54 12.87 15.83
CA TRP A 2 3.26 11.61 16.02
C TRP A 2 4.73 11.63 15.63
N ILE A 3 5.15 12.47 14.66
CA ILE A 3 6.59 12.71 14.40
C ILE A 3 7.28 13.22 15.66
N LYS A 4 6.76 14.28 16.28
CA LYS A 4 7.31 14.84 17.52
C LYS A 4 7.39 13.82 18.66
N ILE A 5 6.36 13.00 18.84
CA ILE A 5 6.37 11.93 19.84
C ILE A 5 7.50 10.94 19.58
N GLN A 6 7.68 10.48 18.33
CA GLN A 6 8.73 9.54 17.95
C GLN A 6 10.14 10.12 18.18
N GLU A 7 10.33 11.41 17.93
CA GLU A 7 11.57 12.13 18.25
C GLU A 7 11.83 12.19 19.75
N ASP A 8 10.81 12.57 20.53
CA ASP A 8 10.91 12.75 21.98
C ASP A 8 11.22 11.44 22.72
N ILE A 9 10.74 10.30 22.21
CA ILE A 9 11.07 8.96 22.74
C ILE A 9 12.39 8.40 22.17
N GLY A 10 13.05 9.12 21.27
CA GLY A 10 14.39 8.77 20.79
C GLY A 10 14.45 7.71 19.69
N LEU A 11 13.41 7.50 18.87
CA LEU A 11 13.48 6.58 17.72
C LEU A 11 14.44 7.10 16.64
N ASP A 12 15.21 6.21 16.02
CA ASP A 12 16.20 6.57 14.98
C ASP A 12 15.61 6.66 13.57
N VAL A 13 14.60 5.84 13.28
CA VAL A 13 13.89 5.78 12.00
C VAL A 13 12.39 5.88 12.28
N LEU A 14 11.72 6.82 11.63
CA LEU A 14 10.36 7.23 11.93
C LEU A 14 9.37 6.67 10.91
N VAL A 15 8.09 6.68 11.27
CA VAL A 15 6.96 6.38 10.38
C VAL A 15 5.93 7.51 10.43
N HIS A 16 5.16 7.71 9.36
CA HIS A 16 4.09 8.71 9.35
C HIS A 16 2.84 8.25 10.11
N GLY A 17 2.68 6.94 10.30
CA GLY A 17 1.62 6.32 11.11
C GLY A 17 0.40 5.84 10.33
N GLU A 18 0.37 5.98 9.00
CA GLU A 18 -0.64 5.40 8.11
C GLU A 18 -2.10 5.78 8.46
N PHE A 19 -2.30 6.96 9.06
CA PHE A 19 -3.62 7.41 9.50
C PHE A 19 -4.61 7.65 8.35
N GLU A 20 -4.10 7.83 7.12
CA GLU A 20 -4.89 7.93 5.91
C GLU A 20 -5.39 6.57 5.38
N ARG A 21 -4.90 5.46 5.94
CA ARG A 21 -5.21 4.10 5.49
C ARG A 21 -6.20 3.45 6.43
N ASN A 22 -7.26 2.90 5.86
CA ASN A 22 -8.22 2.08 6.60
C ASN A 22 -7.85 0.59 6.56
N ASP A 23 -7.32 0.13 5.42
CA ASP A 23 -6.90 -1.24 5.19
C ASP A 23 -5.70 -1.24 4.21
N MET A 24 -4.75 -2.16 4.42
CA MET A 24 -3.49 -2.17 3.70
C MET A 24 -3.61 -2.68 2.25
N VAL A 25 -4.72 -3.31 1.86
CA VAL A 25 -4.95 -3.76 0.47
C VAL A 25 -6.01 -2.89 -0.22
N GLU A 26 -7.09 -2.53 0.48
CA GLU A 26 -8.12 -1.64 -0.07
C GLU A 26 -7.53 -0.28 -0.47
N PHE A 27 -6.62 0.28 0.34
CA PHE A 27 -5.98 1.57 0.04
C PHE A 27 -5.22 1.59 -1.29
N PHE A 28 -4.54 0.50 -1.65
CA PHE A 28 -3.85 0.38 -2.94
C PHE A 28 -4.86 0.10 -4.07
N GLY A 29 -5.84 -0.77 -3.82
CA GLY A 29 -6.90 -1.09 -4.78
C GLY A 29 -7.77 0.10 -5.17
N GLU A 30 -7.92 1.12 -4.32
CA GLU A 30 -8.65 2.36 -4.67
C GLU A 30 -7.90 3.25 -5.67
N LYS A 31 -6.58 3.08 -5.81
CA LYS A 31 -5.71 3.98 -6.55
C LYS A 31 -5.05 3.35 -7.77
N LEU A 32 -4.91 2.02 -7.78
CA LEU A 32 -4.36 1.29 -8.91
C LEU A 32 -5.41 1.10 -10.02
N GLN A 33 -5.02 1.35 -11.27
CA GLN A 33 -5.83 0.97 -12.41
C GLN A 33 -5.98 -0.55 -12.44
N GLY A 34 -7.15 -1.05 -12.88
CA GLY A 34 -7.43 -2.49 -12.96
C GLY A 34 -8.08 -3.06 -11.69
N PHE A 35 -8.26 -2.25 -10.66
CA PHE A 35 -8.99 -2.57 -9.43
C PHE A 35 -10.34 -1.86 -9.34
N LEU A 36 -11.31 -2.51 -8.67
CA LEU A 36 -12.53 -1.88 -8.19
C LEU A 36 -12.81 -2.30 -6.75
N VAL A 37 -13.45 -1.41 -5.99
CA VAL A 37 -13.92 -1.70 -4.63
C VAL A 37 -15.45 -1.77 -4.66
N THR A 38 -16.00 -2.84 -4.08
CA THR A 38 -17.45 -3.06 -4.04
C THR A 38 -18.09 -2.23 -2.92
N LYS A 39 -19.40 -1.95 -3.02
CA LYS A 39 -20.16 -1.31 -1.93
C LYS A 39 -20.56 -2.30 -0.82
N PHE A 40 -20.88 -3.54 -1.20
CA PHE A 40 -21.46 -4.55 -0.30
C PHE A 40 -20.88 -5.97 -0.47
N GLY A 41 -19.73 -6.13 -1.12
CA GLY A 41 -19.09 -7.44 -1.34
C GLY A 41 -18.37 -7.96 -0.09
N TRP A 42 -19.12 -8.14 0.99
CA TRP A 42 -18.62 -8.62 2.28
C TRP A 42 -18.44 -10.14 2.27
N VAL A 43 -17.33 -10.61 2.83
CA VAL A 43 -17.01 -12.02 3.03
C VAL A 43 -16.67 -12.24 4.49
N GLN A 44 -17.30 -13.22 5.14
CA GLN A 44 -16.97 -13.57 6.52
C GLN A 44 -15.52 -14.05 6.61
N SER A 45 -14.75 -13.50 7.54
CA SER A 45 -13.36 -13.88 7.79
C SER A 45 -13.24 -14.70 9.07
N TYR A 46 -13.58 -14.13 10.23
CA TYR A 46 -13.56 -14.87 11.49
C TYR A 46 -14.60 -14.36 12.49
N GLY A 47 -15.34 -15.29 13.11
CA GLY A 47 -16.45 -14.95 13.99
C GLY A 47 -17.46 -14.04 13.27
N SER A 48 -17.77 -12.88 13.82
CA SER A 48 -18.61 -11.86 13.19
C SER A 48 -17.84 -10.83 12.35
N ARG A 49 -16.51 -10.96 12.22
CA ARG A 49 -15.69 -10.07 11.38
C ARG A 49 -15.79 -10.47 9.92
N ALA A 50 -16.11 -9.50 9.08
CA ALA A 50 -16.11 -9.62 7.63
C ALA A 50 -15.06 -8.70 7.01
N VAL A 51 -14.56 -9.08 5.84
CA VAL A 51 -13.68 -8.29 4.99
C VAL A 51 -14.42 -7.91 3.70
N LYS A 52 -13.94 -6.89 3.01
CA LYS A 52 -14.49 -6.44 1.73
C LYS A 52 -13.37 -6.41 0.68
N PRO A 53 -12.96 -7.58 0.16
CA PRO A 53 -11.82 -7.68 -0.76
C PRO A 53 -12.03 -6.81 -2.00
N PRO A 54 -11.01 -6.05 -2.45
CA PRO A 54 -11.01 -5.44 -3.77
C PRO A 54 -11.12 -6.52 -4.87
N VAL A 55 -11.61 -6.13 -6.05
CA VAL A 55 -11.70 -7.00 -7.22
C VAL A 55 -10.72 -6.50 -8.26
N ILE A 56 -9.81 -7.37 -8.69
CA ILE A 56 -8.97 -7.13 -9.86
C ILE A 56 -9.84 -7.50 -11.07
N TYR A 57 -10.13 -6.53 -11.94
CA TYR A 57 -11.00 -6.72 -13.10
C TYR A 57 -10.28 -6.47 -14.44
N GLY A 58 -9.15 -5.76 -14.40
CA GLY A 58 -8.38 -5.35 -15.56
C GLY A 58 -6.89 -5.61 -15.40
N ASP A 59 -6.09 -5.16 -16.36
CA ASP A 59 -4.63 -5.13 -16.21
C ASP A 59 -4.26 -4.10 -15.14
N VAL A 60 -3.36 -4.48 -14.24
CA VAL A 60 -2.93 -3.60 -13.14
C VAL A 60 -1.87 -2.61 -13.63
N LYS A 61 -2.09 -1.32 -13.37
CA LYS A 61 -1.13 -0.26 -13.72
C LYS A 61 -1.07 0.82 -12.66
N TRP A 62 0.13 1.31 -12.41
CA TRP A 62 0.37 2.54 -11.68
C TRP A 62 0.11 3.74 -12.61
N THR A 63 -0.73 4.69 -12.18
CA THR A 63 -1.08 5.87 -12.99
C THR A 63 -0.74 7.20 -12.31
N ALA A 64 -0.53 7.17 -10.99
CA ALA A 64 -0.17 8.32 -10.18
C ALA A 64 0.39 7.85 -8.83
N PRO A 65 1.18 8.67 -8.13
CA PRO A 65 1.72 8.32 -6.82
C PRO A 65 0.66 7.95 -5.79
N LEU A 66 0.91 6.88 -5.04
CA LEU A 66 -0.05 6.26 -4.12
C LEU A 66 0.11 6.76 -2.69
N THR A 67 1.35 6.88 -2.21
CA THR A 67 1.72 7.15 -0.81
C THR A 67 2.75 8.26 -0.67
N VAL A 68 3.36 8.69 -1.78
CA VAL A 68 4.41 9.74 -1.79
C VAL A 68 4.01 10.98 -1.02
N LYS A 69 2.78 11.48 -1.19
CA LYS A 69 2.33 12.74 -0.58
C LYS A 69 2.44 12.72 0.94
N GLU A 70 1.89 11.70 1.59
CA GLU A 70 1.88 11.58 3.06
C GLU A 70 3.29 11.29 3.60
N THR A 71 4.05 10.43 2.91
CA THR A 71 5.42 10.08 3.31
C THR A 71 6.36 11.30 3.21
N VAL A 72 6.30 12.06 2.12
CA VAL A 72 7.10 13.28 1.94
C VAL A 72 6.71 14.34 2.96
N TYR A 73 5.40 14.53 3.21
CA TYR A 73 4.97 15.45 4.26
C TYR A 73 5.56 15.07 5.62
N ALA A 74 5.53 13.78 5.98
CA ALA A 74 6.13 13.31 7.23
C ALA A 74 7.65 13.53 7.27
N GLN A 75 8.37 13.23 6.20
CA GLN A 75 9.81 13.48 6.09
C GLN A 75 10.15 14.97 6.19
N SER A 76 9.29 15.87 5.71
CA SER A 76 9.53 17.33 5.79
C SER A 76 9.50 17.90 7.22
N LEU A 77 9.02 17.12 8.20
CA LEU A 77 8.87 17.56 9.59
C LEU A 77 10.03 17.13 10.50
N THR A 78 11.03 16.41 9.98
CA THR A 78 12.13 15.85 10.77
C THR A 78 13.39 15.62 9.91
N ASP A 79 14.56 15.70 10.53
CA ASP A 79 15.83 15.36 9.88
C ASP A 79 16.14 13.85 9.93
N LYS A 80 15.37 13.09 10.73
CA LYS A 80 15.53 11.63 10.82
C LYS A 80 14.90 10.94 9.61
N PRO A 81 15.42 9.80 9.14
CA PRO A 81 14.81 9.04 8.05
C PRO A 81 13.38 8.61 8.41
N VAL A 82 12.43 8.86 7.51
CA VAL A 82 11.05 8.36 7.58
C VAL A 82 10.89 7.23 6.58
N LYS A 83 10.27 6.12 7.01
CA LYS A 83 9.98 4.99 6.11
C LYS A 83 8.84 5.31 5.14
N GLY A 84 8.96 4.91 3.89
CA GLY A 84 7.83 4.67 2.99
C GLY A 84 7.24 3.29 3.26
N MET A 85 5.92 3.17 3.32
CA MET A 85 5.22 1.92 3.64
C MET A 85 4.38 1.46 2.46
N LEU A 86 4.67 0.29 1.93
CA LEU A 86 3.96 -0.33 0.82
C LEU A 86 3.48 -1.73 1.19
N THR A 87 2.39 -2.18 0.58
CA THR A 87 2.01 -3.59 0.62
C THR A 87 2.53 -4.30 -0.61
N GLY A 88 3.09 -5.48 -0.43
CA GLY A 88 3.70 -6.25 -1.49
C GLY A 88 2.69 -6.92 -2.44
N PRO A 89 3.15 -7.34 -3.62
CA PRO A 89 2.30 -7.90 -4.66
C PRO A 89 1.63 -9.22 -4.28
N VAL A 90 2.24 -10.06 -3.43
CA VAL A 90 1.64 -11.34 -3.00
C VAL A 90 0.42 -11.08 -2.15
N THR A 91 0.50 -10.18 -1.17
CA THR A 91 -0.59 -9.82 -0.27
C THR A 91 -1.69 -9.08 -0.99
N ILE A 92 -1.36 -8.10 -1.84
CA ILE A 92 -2.37 -7.41 -2.67
C ILE A 92 -3.16 -8.41 -3.50
N LEU A 93 -2.48 -9.40 -4.10
CA LEU A 93 -3.14 -10.44 -4.88
C LEU A 93 -3.97 -11.40 -4.01
N ASN A 94 -3.41 -11.90 -2.91
CA ASN A 94 -4.04 -12.91 -2.05
C ASN A 94 -5.29 -12.37 -1.34
N TRP A 95 -5.29 -11.10 -0.95
CA TRP A 95 -6.41 -10.48 -0.22
C TRP A 95 -7.39 -9.74 -1.15
N SER A 96 -7.22 -9.89 -2.45
CA SER A 96 -8.17 -9.43 -3.47
C SER A 96 -8.86 -10.62 -4.14
N PHE A 97 -10.01 -10.36 -4.76
CA PHE A 97 -10.54 -11.28 -5.76
C PHE A 97 -9.80 -11.08 -7.07
N GLU A 98 -8.94 -12.03 -7.42
CA GLU A 98 -8.17 -12.00 -8.66
C GLU A 98 -9.02 -12.33 -9.90
N ARG A 99 -8.51 -11.92 -11.05
CA ARG A 99 -9.00 -12.40 -12.35
C ARG A 99 -8.52 -13.82 -12.60
N VAL A 100 -9.34 -14.59 -13.32
CA VAL A 100 -9.06 -16.00 -13.65
C VAL A 100 -8.91 -16.25 -15.16
N ASP A 101 -8.93 -15.20 -15.98
CA ASP A 101 -8.78 -15.30 -17.43
C ASP A 101 -7.32 -15.30 -17.92
N VAL A 102 -6.37 -14.95 -17.05
CA VAL A 102 -4.93 -15.01 -17.30
C VAL A 102 -4.22 -15.80 -16.19
N PRO A 103 -3.00 -16.32 -16.42
CA PRO A 103 -2.25 -16.99 -15.36
C PRO A 103 -2.04 -16.07 -14.15
N ARG A 104 -2.22 -16.59 -12.94
CA ARG A 104 -2.04 -15.84 -11.67
C ARG A 104 -0.72 -15.06 -11.60
N LYS A 105 0.36 -15.66 -12.11
CA LYS A 105 1.68 -15.01 -12.20
C LYS A 105 1.64 -13.70 -12.99
N VAL A 106 0.87 -13.63 -14.09
CA VAL A 106 0.74 -12.42 -14.90
C VAL A 106 0.13 -11.28 -14.08
N VAL A 107 -0.93 -11.57 -13.32
CA VAL A 107 -1.55 -10.57 -12.43
C VAL A 107 -0.56 -10.13 -11.35
N GLN A 108 0.15 -11.07 -10.72
CA GLN A 108 1.15 -10.77 -9.71
C GLN A 108 2.30 -9.89 -10.26
N ASP A 109 2.81 -10.21 -11.45
CA ASP A 109 3.87 -9.44 -12.10
C ASP A 109 3.41 -8.00 -12.41
N GLN A 110 2.16 -7.81 -12.85
CA GLN A 110 1.60 -6.48 -13.08
C GLN A 110 1.49 -5.66 -11.78
N ILE A 111 1.07 -6.28 -10.67
CA ILE A 111 1.06 -5.62 -9.36
C ILE A 111 2.49 -5.28 -8.94
N ALA A 112 3.45 -6.20 -9.10
CA ALA A 112 4.84 -5.99 -8.74
C ALA A 112 5.44 -4.79 -9.50
N LEU A 113 5.18 -4.68 -10.80
CA LEU A 113 5.59 -3.51 -11.60
C LEU A 113 4.93 -2.22 -11.11
N ALA A 114 3.66 -2.24 -10.75
CA ALA A 114 2.99 -1.05 -10.22
C ALA A 114 3.55 -0.62 -8.85
N ILE A 115 3.97 -1.58 -8.01
CA ILE A 115 4.64 -1.28 -6.73
C ILE A 115 6.07 -0.81 -6.95
N ASP A 116 6.79 -1.34 -7.94
CA ASP A 116 8.12 -0.85 -8.34
C ASP A 116 8.09 0.63 -8.75
N GLU A 117 7.11 1.04 -9.56
CA GLU A 117 6.90 2.44 -9.91
C GLU A 117 6.67 3.33 -8.68
N GLU A 118 5.93 2.85 -7.67
CA GLU A 118 5.73 3.59 -6.41
C GLU A 118 7.00 3.64 -5.56
N VAL A 119 7.81 2.58 -5.53
CA VAL A 119 9.12 2.56 -4.86
C VAL A 119 10.04 3.61 -5.49
N LEU A 120 10.11 3.64 -6.83
CA LEU A 120 10.92 4.62 -7.55
C LEU A 120 10.43 6.06 -7.32
N ALA A 121 9.11 6.28 -7.28
CA ALA A 121 8.54 7.58 -6.98
C ALA A 121 8.86 8.06 -5.54
N LEU A 122 8.87 7.15 -4.56
CA LEU A 122 9.29 7.45 -3.20
C LEU A 122 10.79 7.77 -3.13
N GLU A 123 11.63 7.01 -3.84
CA GLU A 123 13.07 7.26 -3.93
C GLU A 123 13.36 8.63 -4.56
N GLU A 124 12.72 8.95 -5.69
CA GLU A 124 12.86 10.24 -6.39
C GLU A 124 12.44 11.41 -5.48
N ALA A 125 11.44 11.21 -4.63
CA ALA A 125 11.00 12.19 -3.64
C ALA A 125 11.90 12.28 -2.40
N GLY A 126 13.02 11.53 -2.36
CA GLY A 126 14.04 11.60 -1.31
C GLY A 126 13.80 10.67 -0.12
N ILE A 127 12.88 9.71 -0.22
CA ILE A 127 12.63 8.72 0.84
C ILE A 127 13.70 7.63 0.77
N LYS A 128 14.46 7.49 1.86
CA LYS A 128 15.67 6.65 1.90
C LYS A 128 15.45 5.23 2.40
N VAL A 129 14.32 4.99 3.07
CA VAL A 129 13.97 3.69 3.64
C VAL A 129 12.57 3.36 3.18
N ILE A 130 12.42 2.27 2.45
CA ILE A 130 11.13 1.82 1.93
C ILE A 130 10.90 0.40 2.41
N GLN A 131 9.74 0.18 3.05
CA GLN A 131 9.29 -1.09 3.56
C GLN A 131 8.19 -1.63 2.65
N VAL A 132 8.32 -2.89 2.24
CA VAL A 132 7.31 -3.64 1.49
C VAL A 132 6.84 -4.81 2.35
N ASP A 133 5.57 -4.77 2.75
CA ASP A 133 4.99 -5.70 3.71
C ASP A 133 4.24 -6.86 3.02
N GLU A 134 4.52 -8.10 3.42
CA GLU A 134 3.92 -9.32 2.87
C GLU A 134 3.36 -10.26 3.97
N PRO A 135 2.22 -9.92 4.62
CA PRO A 135 1.63 -10.74 5.68
C PRO A 135 0.80 -11.96 5.21
N ALA A 136 0.48 -12.10 3.93
CA ALA A 136 -0.42 -13.14 3.40
C ALA A 136 0.22 -14.52 3.20
#